data_AF-A0A7V9HLG2-F1
#
_entry.id   AF-A0A7V9HLG2-F1
#
_cell.length_a   1.000
_cell.length_b   1.000
_cell.length_c   1.000
_cell.angle_alpha   90.00
_cell.angle_beta   90.00
_cell.angle_gamma   90.00
#
_symmetry.space_group_name_H-M   'P 1'
#
loop_
_entity.id
_entity.type
_entity.pdbx_description
1 polymer ?
#
loop_
_entity_poly.entity_id
_entity_poly.type
_entity_poly.pdbx_seq_one_letter_code
_entity_poly.pdbx_strand_id
1 'polypeptide(L)'
;MRGRGANDEADGGARVVPTGAAPAPGPWIARQAVLPSFGPVVRRGSDDDFAHPAERELARVLTFYGVRWVYEPTTFALRRTGDGGSAAFFTPDFYLPDHRLYIELTTMRQRLVTRKNQKLRRLRALYPAVGIKLLYRRDYQQLVDAYEPAKADPDQDRIGPIVYPASVIAARIETLAGQIAADFAVAGPSWSTRSPVLVGVGQGSDRFLSALTAALTHRGVEYGQDRIELTRYDPVGDGRARVRRAPHLDLSGRRVLLVEDVVSTGLSLAYLVAWLRRRGVRDITACTLLDRTAARLVEVPVRHVGFEVSAALLAGFGLGLRRQFSELPYIAAIAPASLPRSSV
;
A
#
# COMPACT_ATOMS: atom_id res chain seq x y z
N MET A 1 71.31 -13.20 27.42
CA MET A 1 71.24 -11.75 27.13
C MET A 1 69.84 -11.44 26.65
N ARG A 2 69.18 -10.48 27.32
CA ARG A 2 68.17 -9.49 26.85
C ARG A 2 67.11 -10.00 25.86
N GLY A 3 65.80 -9.82 26.05
CA GLY A 3 65.07 -8.85 26.85
C GLY A 3 63.81 -8.43 26.07
N ARG A 4 62.71 -8.33 26.81
CA ARG A 4 61.39 -7.71 26.55
C ARG A 4 61.33 -6.62 25.46
N GLY A 5 60.14 -6.47 24.86
CA GLY A 5 59.69 -5.19 24.32
C GLY A 5 58.38 -5.27 23.54
N ALA A 6 57.26 -4.92 24.19
CA ALA A 6 55.99 -4.60 23.54
C ALA A 6 56.06 -3.25 22.82
N ASN A 7 55.16 -3.04 21.85
CA ASN A 7 54.57 -1.79 21.34
C ASN A 7 53.85 -2.15 20.02
N ASP A 8 52.74 -1.59 19.60
CA ASP A 8 51.77 -0.65 20.17
C ASP A 8 50.55 -0.72 19.24
N GLU A 9 49.39 -0.32 19.75
CA GLU A 9 48.16 -0.14 18.99
C GLU A 9 48.35 0.76 17.75
N ALA A 10 47.79 0.37 16.62
CA ALA A 10 47.47 1.27 15.52
C ALA A 10 46.15 0.83 14.87
N ASP A 11 45.08 1.21 15.55
CA ASP A 11 43.81 1.71 15.02
C ASP A 11 43.65 1.64 13.49
N GLY A 12 43.06 0.54 13.02
CA GLY A 12 42.54 0.39 11.66
C GLY A 12 41.23 1.15 11.50
N GLY A 13 41.26 2.46 11.73
CA GLY A 13 40.13 3.36 11.54
C GLY A 13 39.64 3.28 10.10
N ALA A 14 38.52 2.58 9.90
CA ALA A 14 37.72 2.73 8.70
C ALA A 14 37.42 4.21 8.54
N ARG A 15 37.98 4.85 7.51
CA ARG A 15 37.63 6.22 7.13
C ARG A 15 36.13 6.24 6.86
N VAL A 16 35.37 6.68 7.87
CA VAL A 16 34.03 7.20 7.72
C VAL A 16 34.19 8.40 6.79
N VAL A 17 33.92 8.20 5.50
CA VAL A 17 33.68 9.31 4.59
C VAL A 17 32.51 10.07 5.22
N PRO A 18 32.67 11.37 5.56
CA PRO A 18 31.57 12.12 6.12
C PRO A 18 30.44 12.06 5.11
N THR A 19 29.27 11.58 5.53
CA THR A 19 28.02 11.69 4.80
C THR A 19 27.71 13.19 4.72
N GLY A 20 28.36 13.87 3.79
CA GLY A 20 28.12 15.27 3.49
C GLY A 20 26.65 15.40 3.16
N ALA A 21 25.93 16.16 3.99
CA ALA A 21 24.59 16.59 3.69
C ALA A 21 24.57 17.10 2.23
N ALA A 22 23.64 16.59 1.43
CA ALA A 22 23.48 17.05 0.06
C ALA A 22 23.44 18.58 0.06
N PRO A 23 24.23 19.26 -0.79
CA PRO A 23 24.33 20.72 -0.77
C PRO A 23 22.92 21.31 -0.87
N ALA A 24 22.62 22.28 0.00
CA ALA A 24 21.35 22.97 -0.03
C ALA A 24 21.06 23.46 -1.46
N PRO A 25 19.84 23.25 -1.97
CA PRO A 25 19.51 23.65 -3.33
C PRO A 25 19.81 25.14 -3.51
N GLY A 26 20.64 25.48 -4.50
CA GLY A 26 21.08 26.85 -4.72
C GLY A 26 19.90 27.84 -4.92
N PRO A 27 20.14 29.15 -4.82
CA PRO A 27 19.12 30.20 -4.68
C PRO A 27 18.06 30.30 -5.79
N TRP A 28 18.18 29.52 -6.87
CA TRP A 28 17.22 29.47 -7.97
C TRP A 28 16.06 28.47 -7.75
N ILE A 29 16.23 27.46 -6.89
CA ILE A 29 15.16 26.52 -6.51
C ILE A 29 14.20 27.18 -5.52
N ALA A 30 14.67 28.16 -4.75
CA ALA A 30 13.92 28.87 -3.70
C ALA A 30 12.68 29.64 -4.18
N ARG A 31 12.46 29.77 -5.50
CA ARG A 31 11.28 30.46 -6.06
C ARG A 31 10.12 29.54 -6.46
N GLN A 32 10.33 28.23 -6.52
CA GLN A 32 9.24 27.29 -6.81
C GLN A 32 8.54 26.91 -5.50
N ALA A 33 7.32 27.42 -5.29
CA ALA A 33 6.48 26.98 -4.17
C ALA A 33 6.31 25.46 -4.27
N VAL A 34 6.80 24.74 -3.25
CA VAL A 34 6.91 23.27 -3.29
C VAL A 34 5.54 22.59 -3.33
N LEU A 35 4.50 23.27 -2.86
CA LEU A 35 3.13 22.77 -2.81
C LEU A 35 2.13 23.87 -3.23
N PRO A 36 1.23 23.61 -4.18
CA PRO A 36 0.14 24.52 -4.50
C PRO A 36 -0.82 24.67 -3.31
N SER A 37 -1.44 25.84 -3.16
CA SER A 37 -2.54 26.06 -2.22
C SER A 37 -3.84 25.48 -2.78
N PHE A 38 -4.47 24.57 -2.02
CA PHE A 38 -5.67 23.83 -2.42
C PHE A 38 -6.86 24.19 -1.52
N GLY A 39 -8.04 24.40 -2.12
CA GLY A 39 -9.29 24.67 -1.40
C GLY A 39 -9.91 23.42 -0.74
N PRO A 40 -11.08 23.56 -0.08
CA PRO A 40 -11.75 22.46 0.63
C PRO A 40 -12.27 21.34 -0.29
N VAL A 41 -12.52 21.60 -1.57
CA VAL A 41 -12.97 20.59 -2.55
C VAL A 41 -11.91 20.42 -3.62
N VAL A 42 -11.31 19.22 -3.76
CA VAL A 42 -10.30 18.98 -4.81
C VAL A 42 -10.43 17.63 -5.52
N ARG A 43 -10.74 17.77 -6.82
CA ARG A 43 -10.56 16.85 -7.96
C ARG A 43 -10.41 17.70 -9.21
N ARG A 44 -9.46 17.47 -10.14
CA ARG A 44 -9.57 17.99 -11.52
C ARG A 44 -8.79 17.20 -12.58
N GLY A 45 -9.49 17.03 -13.71
CA GLY A 45 -9.27 16.14 -14.86
C GLY A 45 -10.65 15.59 -15.29
N SER A 46 -11.16 15.95 -16.48
CA SER A 46 -12.29 15.31 -17.16
C SER A 46 -11.86 13.97 -17.77
N ASP A 47 -12.79 13.08 -18.16
CA ASP A 47 -12.40 11.81 -18.80
C ASP A 47 -11.52 12.02 -20.06
N ASP A 48 -11.64 13.18 -20.71
CA ASP A 48 -10.87 13.57 -21.89
C ASP A 48 -9.53 14.25 -21.56
N ASP A 49 -9.27 14.60 -20.30
CA ASP A 49 -8.07 15.36 -19.90
C ASP A 49 -6.82 14.45 -19.72
N PHE A 50 -6.99 13.13 -19.67
CA PHE A 50 -5.89 12.19 -19.37
C PHE A 50 -5.11 11.77 -20.61
N ALA A 51 -3.78 11.88 -20.55
CA ALA A 51 -2.87 11.47 -21.61
C ALA A 51 -2.82 9.94 -21.83
N HIS A 52 -3.11 9.15 -20.80
CA HIS A 52 -3.10 7.69 -20.89
C HIS A 52 -4.29 7.02 -20.16
N PRO A 53 -4.87 5.91 -20.69
CA PRO A 53 -5.99 5.21 -20.04
C PRO A 53 -5.74 4.80 -18.58
N ALA A 54 -4.49 4.45 -18.24
CA ALA A 54 -4.09 4.12 -16.87
C ALA A 54 -4.22 5.31 -15.88
N GLU A 55 -3.99 6.53 -16.35
CA GLU A 55 -4.16 7.74 -15.54
C GLU A 55 -5.64 7.96 -15.25
N ARG A 56 -6.49 7.86 -16.28
CA ARG A 56 -7.95 7.92 -16.15
C ARG A 56 -8.47 6.89 -15.16
N GLU A 57 -7.98 5.67 -15.25
CA GLU A 57 -8.37 4.56 -14.37
C GLU A 57 -7.97 4.83 -12.90
N LEU A 58 -6.74 5.30 -12.66
CA LEU A 58 -6.31 5.68 -11.31
C LEU A 58 -7.18 6.84 -10.76
N ALA A 59 -7.48 7.84 -11.58
CA ALA A 59 -8.34 8.97 -11.19
C ALA A 59 -9.74 8.51 -10.77
N ARG A 60 -10.31 7.53 -11.49
CA ARG A 60 -11.60 6.90 -11.14
C ARG A 60 -11.51 6.10 -9.84
N VAL A 61 -10.43 5.34 -9.61
CA VAL A 61 -10.22 4.61 -8.35
C VAL A 61 -10.07 5.56 -7.15
N LEU A 62 -9.25 6.60 -7.26
CA LEU A 62 -9.09 7.62 -6.20
C LEU A 62 -10.44 8.31 -5.91
N THR A 63 -11.16 8.65 -6.98
CA THR A 63 -12.52 9.17 -6.93
C THR A 63 -13.48 8.25 -6.19
N PHE A 64 -13.46 6.96 -6.50
CA PHE A 64 -14.34 5.96 -5.90
C PHE A 64 -14.16 5.93 -4.38
N TYR A 65 -12.91 5.89 -3.90
CA TYR A 65 -12.61 5.89 -2.46
C TYR A 65 -12.72 7.28 -1.79
N GLY A 66 -13.05 8.33 -2.54
CA GLY A 66 -13.20 9.68 -2.02
C GLY A 66 -11.89 10.38 -1.68
N VAL A 67 -10.76 9.91 -2.22
CA VAL A 67 -9.46 10.56 -2.06
C VAL A 67 -9.42 11.82 -2.92
N ARG A 68 -8.94 12.93 -2.34
CA ARG A 68 -8.72 14.17 -3.10
C ARG A 68 -7.49 14.03 -3.99
N TRP A 69 -7.57 14.52 -5.22
CA TRP A 69 -6.47 14.41 -6.18
C TRP A 69 -6.48 15.54 -7.20
N VAL A 70 -5.34 15.81 -7.81
CA VAL A 70 -5.19 16.76 -8.94
C VAL A 70 -4.30 16.14 -10.01
N TYR A 71 -4.69 16.28 -11.28
CA TYR A 71 -3.89 15.84 -12.42
C TYR A 71 -2.83 16.89 -12.78
N GLU A 72 -1.58 16.46 -12.93
CA GLU A 72 -0.41 17.25 -13.34
C GLU A 72 -0.30 18.67 -12.72
N PRO A 73 -0.43 18.85 -11.39
CA PRO A 73 -0.56 20.19 -10.82
C PRO A 73 0.74 20.99 -10.78
N THR A 74 1.90 20.36 -10.98
CA THR A 74 3.20 21.00 -10.76
C THR A 74 4.28 20.40 -11.66
N THR A 75 4.95 21.27 -12.42
CA THR A 75 6.11 20.94 -13.25
C THR A 75 7.40 21.34 -12.53
N PHE A 76 8.26 20.37 -12.22
CA PHE A 76 9.55 20.59 -11.54
C PHE A 76 10.68 20.79 -12.55
N ALA A 77 11.50 21.82 -12.34
CA ALA A 77 12.74 22.00 -13.09
C ALA A 77 13.84 21.07 -12.55
N LEU A 78 14.43 20.25 -13.42
CA LEU A 78 15.49 19.27 -13.08
C LEU A 78 16.89 19.67 -13.57
N ARG A 79 16.98 20.55 -14.57
CA ARG A 79 18.23 21.11 -15.12
C ARG A 79 18.01 22.48 -15.76
N ARG A 80 18.97 23.39 -15.60
CA ARG A 80 18.99 24.74 -16.21
C ARG A 80 19.30 24.68 -17.72
N THR A 81 18.78 25.65 -18.47
CA THR A 81 19.31 26.04 -19.79
C THR A 81 20.56 26.88 -19.54
N GLY A 82 21.75 26.36 -19.84
CA GLY A 82 23.02 27.07 -19.62
C GLY A 82 24.23 26.15 -19.37
N ASP A 83 24.01 24.95 -18.82
CA ASP A 83 25.07 23.96 -18.57
C ASP A 83 25.41 23.12 -19.84
N GLY A 84 25.39 23.75 -21.02
CA GLY A 84 25.66 23.08 -22.30
C GLY A 84 24.60 22.05 -22.76
N GLY A 85 23.38 22.09 -22.19
CA GLY A 85 22.28 21.22 -22.63
C GLY A 85 20.89 21.78 -22.38
N SER A 86 19.87 21.20 -23.02
CA SER A 86 18.46 21.61 -22.93
C SER A 86 17.90 21.53 -21.50
N ALA A 87 17.01 22.46 -21.14
CA ALA A 87 16.25 22.39 -19.89
C ALA A 87 15.52 21.05 -19.77
N ALA A 88 15.53 20.48 -18.57
CA ALA A 88 14.83 19.24 -18.28
C ALA A 88 13.75 19.49 -17.24
N PHE A 89 12.51 19.13 -17.57
CA PHE A 89 11.36 19.25 -16.68
C PHE A 89 10.76 17.87 -16.39
N PHE A 90 10.03 17.80 -15.28
CA PHE A 90 9.29 16.63 -14.87
C PHE A 90 8.00 17.03 -14.15
N THR A 91 6.89 16.52 -14.65
CA THR A 91 5.53 16.80 -14.17
C THR A 91 4.96 15.46 -13.72
N PRO A 92 4.79 15.22 -12.41
CA PRO A 92 4.17 14.00 -11.94
C PRO A 92 2.69 13.96 -12.31
N ASP A 93 2.20 12.77 -12.67
CA ASP A 93 0.84 12.58 -13.17
C ASP A 93 -0.25 13.02 -12.17
N PHE A 94 -0.08 12.74 -10.87
CA PHE A 94 -1.06 13.12 -9.85
C PHE A 94 -0.43 13.73 -8.60
N TYR A 95 -1.23 14.48 -7.85
CA TYR A 95 -0.95 14.89 -6.48
C TYR A 95 -2.14 14.60 -5.57
N LEU A 96 -1.86 14.01 -4.40
CA LEU A 96 -2.81 13.76 -3.32
C LEU A 96 -2.58 14.78 -2.19
N PRO A 97 -3.37 15.86 -2.10
CA PRO A 97 -3.13 16.95 -1.15
C PRO A 97 -3.19 16.52 0.32
N ASP A 98 -4.12 15.64 0.69
CA ASP A 98 -4.26 15.13 2.05
C ASP A 98 -3.05 14.32 2.52
N HIS A 99 -2.28 13.80 1.57
CA HIS A 99 -1.13 12.93 1.83
C HIS A 99 0.20 13.58 1.42
N ARG A 100 0.15 14.82 0.92
CA ARG A 100 1.30 15.57 0.38
C ARG A 100 2.16 14.72 -0.56
N LEU A 101 1.51 13.91 -1.39
CA LEU A 101 2.15 12.86 -2.18
C LEU A 101 1.91 13.08 -3.67
N TYR A 102 2.99 13.18 -4.45
CA TYR A 102 2.94 13.06 -5.90
C TYR A 102 2.98 11.58 -6.33
N ILE A 103 2.24 11.25 -7.37
CA ILE A 103 2.22 9.92 -7.99
C ILE A 103 2.65 10.07 -9.43
N GLU A 104 3.60 9.22 -9.82
CA GLU A 104 4.00 9.01 -11.21
C GLU A 104 3.63 7.58 -11.58
N LEU A 105 2.82 7.40 -12.62
CA LEU A 105 2.52 6.11 -13.21
C LEU A 105 3.66 5.66 -14.11
N THR A 106 4.02 4.38 -13.99
CA THR A 106 4.99 3.76 -14.90
C THR A 106 4.41 2.59 -15.65
N THR A 107 4.74 2.53 -16.95
CA THR A 107 4.56 1.34 -17.77
C THR A 107 5.72 0.36 -17.54
N MET A 108 5.55 -0.90 -17.91
CA MET A 108 6.56 -1.96 -17.75
C MET A 108 7.67 -1.93 -18.83
N ARG A 109 7.65 -0.98 -19.78
CA ARG A 109 8.67 -0.87 -20.83
C ARG A 109 9.99 -0.38 -20.24
N GLN A 110 10.95 -1.29 -20.03
CA GLN A 110 12.24 -1.03 -19.36
C GLN A 110 12.96 0.26 -19.82
N ARG A 111 12.98 0.55 -21.14
CA ARG A 111 13.63 1.77 -21.68
C ARG A 111 13.01 3.08 -21.17
N LEU A 112 11.69 3.10 -20.97
CA LEU A 112 10.95 4.26 -20.45
C LEU A 112 11.10 4.37 -18.93
N VAL A 113 11.16 3.23 -18.23
CA VAL A 113 11.39 3.14 -16.79
C VAL A 113 12.76 3.72 -16.41
N THR A 114 13.83 3.40 -17.14
CA THR A 114 15.18 3.91 -16.83
C THR A 114 15.25 5.44 -16.90
N ARG A 115 14.63 6.05 -17.91
CA ARG A 115 14.57 7.52 -18.06
C ARG A 115 13.71 8.16 -16.97
N LYS A 116 12.52 7.59 -16.66
CA LYS A 116 11.67 8.06 -15.55
C LYS A 116 12.39 7.95 -14.21
N ASN A 117 13.08 6.84 -13.94
CA ASN A 117 13.87 6.64 -12.72
C ASN A 117 15.05 7.61 -12.60
N GLN A 118 15.67 8.03 -13.71
CA GLN A 118 16.71 9.06 -13.68
C GLN A 118 16.13 10.43 -13.31
N LYS A 119 15.00 10.82 -13.91
CA LYS A 119 14.29 12.06 -13.56
C LYS A 119 13.82 12.06 -12.11
N LEU A 120 13.27 10.94 -11.63
CA LEU A 120 12.80 10.78 -10.25
C LEU A 120 13.94 10.87 -9.24
N ARG A 121 15.07 10.22 -9.50
CA ARG A 121 16.29 10.34 -8.66
C ARG A 121 16.78 11.79 -8.62
N ARG A 122 16.74 12.50 -9.75
CA ARG A 122 17.14 13.91 -9.80
C ARG A 122 16.16 14.81 -9.05
N LEU A 123 14.85 14.58 -9.19
CA LEU A 123 13.83 15.31 -8.42
C LEU A 123 14.04 15.12 -6.92
N ARG A 124 14.23 13.89 -6.46
CA ARG A 124 14.49 13.60 -5.03
C ARG A 124 15.75 14.29 -4.51
N ALA A 125 16.79 14.40 -5.34
CA ALA A 125 18.01 15.11 -4.96
C ALA A 125 17.81 16.63 -4.87
N LEU A 126 17.00 17.23 -5.76
CA LEU A 126 16.78 18.68 -5.82
C LEU A 126 15.65 19.15 -4.88
N TYR A 127 14.67 18.29 -4.61
CA TYR A 127 13.47 18.58 -3.83
C TYR A 127 13.21 17.47 -2.79
N PRO A 128 14.07 17.34 -1.75
CA PRO A 128 13.98 16.24 -0.79
C PRO A 128 12.69 16.24 0.06
N ALA A 129 12.04 17.40 0.22
CA ALA A 129 10.77 17.52 0.93
C ALA A 129 9.55 17.08 0.08
N VAL A 130 9.73 16.80 -1.21
CA VAL A 130 8.64 16.38 -2.10
C VAL A 130 8.44 14.87 -1.95
N GLY A 131 7.33 14.49 -1.34
CA GLY A 131 6.87 13.10 -1.36
C GLY A 131 6.48 12.71 -2.79
N ILE A 132 7.18 11.75 -3.38
CA ILE A 132 6.85 11.23 -4.71
C ILE A 132 7.00 9.72 -4.80
N LYS A 133 5.99 9.07 -5.37
CA LYS A 133 5.93 7.61 -5.54
C LYS A 133 5.71 7.21 -6.98
N LEU A 134 6.51 6.24 -7.42
CA LEU A 134 6.30 5.56 -8.68
C LEU A 134 5.30 4.42 -8.47
N LEU A 135 4.16 4.47 -9.16
CA LEU A 135 3.13 3.45 -9.08
C LEU A 135 3.15 2.61 -10.36
N TYR A 136 3.32 1.29 -10.21
CA TYR A 136 3.28 0.40 -11.36
C TYR A 136 1.84 0.09 -11.73
N ARG A 137 1.56 -0.02 -13.03
CA ARG A 137 0.21 -0.39 -13.52
C ARG A 137 -0.37 -1.63 -12.84
N ARG A 138 0.45 -2.67 -12.65
CA ARG A 138 0.06 -3.91 -11.95
C ARG A 138 -0.41 -3.69 -10.50
N ASP A 139 0.07 -2.63 -9.84
CA ASP A 139 -0.20 -2.40 -8.41
C ASP A 139 -1.64 -1.92 -8.19
N TYR A 140 -2.18 -1.14 -9.13
CA TYR A 140 -3.58 -0.73 -9.09
C TYR A 140 -4.49 -1.67 -9.91
N GLN A 141 -3.96 -2.38 -10.93
CA GLN A 141 -4.75 -3.36 -11.70
C GLN A 141 -5.25 -4.50 -10.79
N GLN A 142 -4.46 -4.94 -9.80
CA GLN A 142 -4.95 -5.89 -8.78
C GLN A 142 -6.12 -5.34 -7.94
N LEU A 143 -6.19 -4.02 -7.75
CA LEU A 143 -7.31 -3.34 -7.09
C LEU A 143 -8.55 -3.22 -7.98
N VAL A 144 -8.39 -3.41 -9.29
CA VAL A 144 -9.48 -3.47 -10.27
C VAL A 144 -9.91 -4.93 -10.44
N ASP A 145 -8.96 -5.84 -10.65
CA ASP A 145 -9.18 -7.26 -10.93
C ASP A 145 -9.68 -8.06 -9.70
N ALA A 146 -9.33 -7.66 -8.47
CA ALA A 146 -9.90 -8.28 -7.27
C ALA A 146 -11.40 -7.98 -7.11
N TYR A 147 -11.92 -6.99 -7.84
CA TYR A 147 -13.26 -6.45 -7.66
C TYR A 147 -14.14 -6.52 -8.92
N GLU A 148 -13.55 -6.70 -10.11
CA GLU A 148 -14.28 -7.05 -11.33
C GLU A 148 -14.97 -8.42 -11.23
N PRO A 149 -16.24 -8.57 -11.67
CA PRO A 149 -16.80 -9.88 -11.96
C PRO A 149 -15.94 -10.57 -13.03
N ALA A 150 -15.85 -11.90 -12.97
CA ALA A 150 -15.12 -12.69 -13.95
C ALA A 150 -15.55 -12.35 -15.39
N LYS A 151 -14.78 -11.53 -16.10
CA LYS A 151 -14.89 -11.31 -17.54
C LYS A 151 -13.51 -11.33 -18.20
N ALA A 152 -13.06 -12.55 -18.42
CA ALA A 152 -12.26 -13.08 -19.53
C ALA A 152 -12.01 -14.54 -19.11
N ASP A 153 -12.08 -15.46 -20.08
CA ASP A 153 -11.96 -16.92 -19.93
C ASP A 153 -11.24 -17.39 -18.65
N PRO A 154 -11.98 -17.84 -17.61
CA PRO A 154 -11.41 -18.17 -16.30
C PRO A 154 -10.40 -19.32 -16.32
N ASP A 155 -10.27 -20.06 -17.43
CA ASP A 155 -9.49 -21.30 -17.51
C ASP A 155 -8.01 -21.13 -17.93
N GLN A 156 -7.50 -19.90 -18.02
CA GLN A 156 -6.16 -19.69 -18.59
C GLN A 156 -5.07 -19.27 -17.59
N ASP A 157 -5.43 -18.78 -16.40
CA ASP A 157 -4.44 -18.47 -15.35
C ASP A 157 -3.84 -19.76 -14.77
N ARG A 158 -2.53 -19.79 -14.56
CA ARG A 158 -1.82 -20.98 -14.09
C ARG A 158 -1.22 -20.77 -12.72
N ILE A 159 -1.42 -21.77 -11.86
CA ILE A 159 -0.72 -21.85 -10.57
C ILE A 159 0.77 -22.04 -10.86
N GLY A 160 1.57 -21.10 -10.37
CA GLY A 160 3.02 -21.14 -10.38
C GLY A 160 3.59 -21.77 -9.10
N PRO A 161 4.85 -21.49 -8.76
CA PRO A 161 5.46 -22.06 -7.56
C PRO A 161 4.76 -21.62 -6.27
N ILE A 162 4.77 -22.52 -5.29
CA ILE A 162 4.33 -22.21 -3.93
C ILE A 162 5.27 -21.16 -3.34
N VAL A 163 4.69 -20.05 -2.87
CA VAL A 163 5.42 -18.94 -2.23
C VAL A 163 5.40 -19.12 -0.72
N TYR A 164 4.24 -19.47 -0.14
CA TYR A 164 4.10 -19.76 1.28
C TYR A 164 3.38 -21.10 1.48
N PRO A 165 4.08 -22.15 1.94
CA PRO A 165 3.47 -23.41 2.34
C PRO A 165 2.46 -23.22 3.48
N ALA A 166 1.47 -24.12 3.56
CA ALA A 166 0.42 -24.08 4.59
C ALA A 166 1.00 -24.04 6.02
N SER A 167 2.07 -24.81 6.28
CA SER A 167 2.76 -24.84 7.58
C SER A 167 3.39 -23.49 7.94
N VAL A 168 4.00 -22.81 6.97
CA VAL A 168 4.61 -21.47 7.17
C VAL A 168 3.54 -20.44 7.48
N ILE A 169 2.39 -20.51 6.79
CA ILE A 169 1.24 -19.63 7.06
C ILE A 169 0.71 -19.87 8.47
N ALA A 170 0.51 -21.13 8.86
CA ALA A 170 0.02 -21.47 10.20
C ALA A 170 0.98 -20.97 11.31
N ALA A 171 2.28 -21.20 11.18
CA ALA A 171 3.27 -20.71 12.14
C ALA A 171 3.29 -19.17 12.22
N ARG A 172 3.11 -18.50 11.08
CA ARG A 172 3.03 -17.03 11.07
C ARG A 172 1.77 -16.52 11.77
N ILE A 173 0.63 -17.17 11.58
CA ILE A 173 -0.63 -16.83 12.26
C ILE A 173 -0.49 -16.99 13.77
N GLU A 174 0.18 -18.06 14.24
CA GLU A 174 0.47 -18.23 15.66
C GLU A 174 1.33 -17.09 16.23
N THR A 175 2.30 -16.61 15.45
CA THR A 175 3.13 -15.45 15.82
C THR A 175 2.27 -14.18 15.91
N LEU A 176 1.40 -13.93 14.93
CA LEU A 176 0.50 -12.78 14.93
C LEU A 176 -0.48 -12.83 16.10
N ALA A 177 -1.04 -14.01 16.41
CA ALA A 177 -1.92 -14.19 17.54
C ALA A 177 -1.23 -13.86 18.87
N GLY A 178 0.04 -14.24 19.03
CA GLY A 178 0.84 -13.84 20.19
C GLY A 178 1.04 -12.32 20.31
N GLN A 179 1.33 -11.65 19.19
CA GLN A 179 1.49 -10.19 19.15
C GLN A 179 0.18 -9.46 19.49
N ILE A 180 -0.93 -9.91 18.90
CA ILE A 180 -2.27 -9.34 19.13
C ILE A 180 -2.70 -9.58 20.58
N ALA A 181 -2.43 -10.77 21.13
CA ALA A 181 -2.73 -11.08 22.53
C ALA A 181 -1.99 -10.13 23.49
N ALA A 182 -0.70 -9.89 23.24
CA ALA A 182 0.09 -8.95 24.03
C ALA A 182 -0.46 -7.52 23.92
N ASP A 183 -0.79 -7.07 22.71
CA ASP A 183 -1.36 -5.73 22.49
C ASP A 183 -2.74 -5.57 23.16
N PHE A 184 -3.56 -6.62 23.13
CA PHE A 184 -4.87 -6.61 23.79
C PHE A 184 -4.76 -6.61 25.31
N ALA A 185 -3.73 -7.26 25.88
CA ALA A 185 -3.46 -7.30 27.31
C ALA A 185 -2.90 -5.97 27.86
N VAL A 186 -2.00 -5.30 27.12
CA VAL A 186 -1.37 -4.03 27.54
C VAL A 186 -2.40 -2.91 27.70
N ALA A 187 -3.44 -2.89 26.88
CA ALA A 187 -4.45 -1.82 26.89
C ALA A 187 -5.57 -2.00 27.96
N GLY A 188 -5.19 -2.51 29.15
CA GLY A 188 -6.01 -2.55 30.37
C GLY A 188 -6.51 -1.17 30.86
N PRO A 189 -7.37 -1.12 31.89
CA PRO A 189 -8.60 -0.34 31.92
C PRO A 189 -8.35 1.18 32.02
N SER A 190 -8.47 1.90 30.91
CA SER A 190 -8.54 3.37 30.99
C SER A 190 -9.59 4.02 30.07
N TRP A 191 -10.31 3.28 29.22
CA TRP A 191 -11.42 3.89 28.46
C TRP A 191 -12.59 2.99 28.03
N SER A 192 -12.44 1.65 28.02
CA SER A 192 -13.53 0.71 27.70
C SER A 192 -13.32 -0.61 28.43
N THR A 193 -14.29 -1.02 29.25
CA THR A 193 -14.38 -2.37 29.85
C THR A 193 -14.90 -3.43 28.86
N ARG A 194 -15.20 -3.06 27.61
CA ARG A 194 -15.68 -3.99 26.59
C ARG A 194 -14.49 -4.68 25.90
N SER A 195 -14.65 -5.98 25.64
CA SER A 195 -13.69 -6.78 24.87
C SER A 195 -13.37 -6.16 23.50
N PRO A 196 -12.17 -6.34 22.94
CA PRO A 196 -11.84 -5.90 21.59
C PRO A 196 -12.70 -6.64 20.54
N VAL A 197 -12.84 -6.05 19.34
CA VAL A 197 -13.56 -6.69 18.23
C VAL A 197 -12.63 -6.92 17.05
N LEU A 198 -12.57 -8.17 16.57
CA LEU A 198 -11.99 -8.49 15.28
C LEU A 198 -13.06 -8.34 14.21
N VAL A 199 -12.78 -7.53 13.19
CA VAL A 199 -13.71 -7.28 12.08
C VAL A 199 -13.06 -7.72 10.78
N GLY A 200 -13.53 -8.82 10.21
CA GLY A 200 -13.09 -9.29 8.88
C GLY A 200 -13.56 -8.37 7.77
N VAL A 201 -12.67 -8.04 6.84
CA VAL A 201 -12.98 -7.17 5.70
C VAL A 201 -13.22 -7.99 4.43
N GLY A 202 -14.45 -7.91 3.92
CA GLY A 202 -14.84 -8.66 2.74
C GLY A 202 -14.90 -10.16 2.99
N GLN A 203 -14.90 -10.94 1.90
CA GLN A 203 -14.90 -12.41 1.95
C GLN A 203 -13.51 -13.02 1.74
N GLY A 204 -12.53 -12.23 1.27
CA GLY A 204 -11.16 -12.71 1.08
C GLY A 204 -10.47 -13.00 2.43
N SER A 205 -10.79 -12.21 3.45
CA SER A 205 -10.23 -12.37 4.80
C SER A 205 -10.71 -13.60 5.56
N ASP A 206 -11.72 -14.34 5.10
CA ASP A 206 -12.45 -15.31 5.94
C ASP A 206 -11.59 -16.44 6.47
N ARG A 207 -10.76 -17.00 5.60
CA ARG A 207 -9.87 -18.08 5.98
C ARG A 207 -8.81 -17.60 6.96
N PHE A 208 -8.27 -16.40 6.72
CA PHE A 208 -7.30 -15.78 7.61
C PHE A 208 -7.91 -15.42 8.97
N LEU A 209 -9.08 -14.77 8.98
CA LEU A 209 -9.83 -14.44 10.19
C LEU A 209 -10.11 -15.69 11.01
N SER A 210 -10.64 -16.75 10.39
CA SER A 210 -10.94 -18.02 11.06
C SER A 210 -9.70 -18.62 11.73
N ALA A 211 -8.60 -18.75 10.98
CA ALA A 211 -7.34 -19.28 11.50
C ALA A 211 -6.77 -18.41 12.63
N LEU A 212 -6.81 -17.08 12.49
CA LEU A 212 -6.35 -16.14 13.51
C LEU A 212 -7.19 -16.23 14.79
N THR A 213 -8.52 -16.29 14.66
CA THR A 213 -9.44 -16.41 15.79
C THR A 213 -9.26 -17.74 16.53
N ALA A 214 -9.00 -18.85 15.83
CA ALA A 214 -8.66 -20.12 16.46
C ALA A 214 -7.37 -20.02 17.30
N ALA A 215 -6.32 -19.42 16.74
CA ALA A 215 -5.06 -19.20 17.44
C ALA A 215 -5.20 -18.27 18.67
N LEU A 216 -6.04 -17.23 18.58
CA LEU A 216 -6.36 -16.35 19.71
C LEU A 216 -7.17 -17.08 20.79
N THR A 217 -8.13 -17.92 20.39
CA THR A 217 -8.94 -18.74 21.32
C THR A 217 -8.06 -19.71 22.10
N HIS A 218 -7.13 -20.41 21.44
CA HIS A 218 -6.18 -21.30 22.13
C HIS A 218 -5.29 -20.55 23.15
N ARG A 219 -5.12 -19.24 22.98
CA ARG A 219 -4.39 -18.36 23.90
C ARG A 219 -5.28 -17.77 25.01
N GLY A 220 -6.56 -18.11 25.05
CA GLY A 220 -7.51 -17.58 26.05
C GLY A 220 -7.85 -16.11 25.87
N VAL A 221 -7.67 -15.56 24.66
CA VAL A 221 -7.99 -14.14 24.39
C VAL A 221 -9.50 -13.99 24.17
N GLU A 222 -10.14 -13.13 24.97
CA GLU A 222 -11.53 -12.77 24.77
C GLU A 222 -11.67 -11.67 23.70
N TYR A 223 -12.56 -11.90 22.74
CA TYR A 223 -12.87 -10.92 21.69
C TYR A 223 -14.31 -11.08 21.18
N GLY A 224 -14.86 -9.99 20.67
CA GLY A 224 -16.00 -10.04 19.75
C GLY A 224 -15.51 -10.28 18.31
N GLN A 225 -16.36 -10.85 17.47
CA GLN A 225 -16.07 -11.05 16.05
C GLN A 225 -17.23 -10.51 15.21
N ASP A 226 -16.90 -9.81 14.12
CA ASP A 226 -17.88 -9.30 13.16
C ASP A 226 -17.25 -9.16 11.76
N ARG A 227 -18.01 -8.61 10.81
CA ARG A 227 -17.60 -8.43 9.43
C ARG A 227 -18.06 -7.09 8.87
N ILE A 228 -17.28 -6.57 7.94
CA ILE A 228 -17.62 -5.37 7.16
C ILE A 228 -17.30 -5.61 5.69
N GLU A 229 -18.15 -5.12 4.80
CA GLU A 229 -17.93 -5.26 3.37
C GLU A 229 -18.13 -3.93 2.66
N LEU A 230 -17.19 -3.57 1.78
CA LEU A 230 -17.32 -2.44 0.87
C LEU A 230 -17.99 -2.86 -0.45
N THR A 231 -18.64 -1.90 -1.10
CA THR A 231 -18.97 -1.99 -2.52
C THR A 231 -17.69 -2.22 -3.32
N ARG A 232 -17.80 -3.04 -4.36
CA ARG A 232 -16.71 -3.27 -5.31
C ARG A 232 -16.54 -2.06 -6.21
N TYR A 233 -15.30 -1.77 -6.61
CA TYR A 233 -15.05 -0.79 -7.65
C TYR A 233 -15.56 -1.34 -8.99
N ASP A 234 -16.40 -0.57 -9.67
CA ASP A 234 -16.90 -0.86 -11.01
C ASP A 234 -16.46 0.29 -11.94
N PRO A 235 -15.60 0.02 -12.94
CA PRO A 235 -15.12 1.04 -13.88
C PRO A 235 -16.22 1.67 -14.75
N VAL A 236 -17.36 1.00 -14.91
CA VAL A 236 -18.51 1.42 -15.72
C VAL A 236 -19.56 2.15 -14.86
N GLY A 237 -19.58 1.90 -13.56
CA GLY A 237 -20.49 2.55 -12.61
C GLY A 237 -20.06 3.96 -12.22
N ASP A 238 -21.03 4.79 -11.83
CA ASP A 238 -20.82 6.16 -11.31
C ASP A 238 -20.56 6.21 -9.79
N GLY A 239 -20.52 5.04 -9.15
CA GLY A 239 -20.62 4.89 -7.71
C GLY A 239 -19.40 5.40 -6.94
N ARG A 240 -19.62 5.89 -5.73
CA ARG A 240 -18.59 6.02 -4.69
C ARG A 240 -18.56 4.76 -3.83
N ALA A 241 -17.42 4.48 -3.21
CA ALA A 241 -17.28 3.43 -2.20
C ALA A 241 -18.35 3.63 -1.10
N ARG A 242 -19.03 2.54 -0.74
CA ARG A 242 -20.01 2.49 0.34
C ARG A 242 -19.77 1.23 1.16
N VAL A 243 -20.17 1.25 2.42
CA VAL A 243 -20.27 0.01 3.20
C VAL A 243 -21.53 -0.72 2.76
N ARG A 244 -21.35 -1.84 2.05
CA ARG A 244 -22.43 -2.72 1.58
C ARG A 244 -23.01 -3.53 2.73
N ARG A 245 -22.14 -4.02 3.62
CA ARG A 245 -22.52 -4.73 4.84
C ARG A 245 -21.81 -4.08 6.01
N ALA A 246 -22.60 -3.48 6.90
CA ALA A 246 -22.10 -2.94 8.15
C ALA A 246 -21.94 -4.05 9.21
N PRO A 247 -21.06 -3.84 10.21
CA PRO A 247 -21.00 -4.69 11.40
C PRO A 247 -22.36 -4.73 12.10
N HIS A 248 -22.70 -5.89 12.66
CA HIS A 248 -23.89 -6.10 13.49
C HIS A 248 -23.68 -5.61 14.93
N LEU A 249 -22.46 -5.73 15.45
CA LEU A 249 -22.07 -5.27 16.77
C LEU A 249 -21.93 -3.73 16.81
N ASP A 250 -22.33 -3.14 17.93
CA ASP A 250 -21.96 -1.76 18.23
C ASP A 250 -20.45 -1.67 18.52
N LEU A 251 -19.75 -0.93 17.67
CA LEU A 251 -18.30 -0.73 17.74
C LEU A 251 -17.94 0.60 18.43
N SER A 252 -18.91 1.45 18.75
CA SER A 252 -18.66 2.76 19.36
C SER A 252 -17.89 2.61 20.68
N GLY A 253 -16.81 3.39 20.82
CA GLY A 253 -15.94 3.33 22.00
C GLY A 253 -15.15 2.03 22.18
N ARG A 254 -15.23 1.07 21.25
CA ARG A 254 -14.48 -0.18 21.32
C ARG A 254 -13.13 -0.07 20.62
N ARG A 255 -12.23 -0.99 20.97
CA ARG A 255 -11.03 -1.28 20.19
C ARG A 255 -11.38 -2.22 19.05
N VAL A 256 -11.02 -1.85 17.83
CA VAL A 256 -11.34 -2.61 16.63
C VAL A 256 -10.06 -2.99 15.91
N LEU A 257 -9.87 -4.29 15.69
CA LEU A 257 -8.84 -4.82 14.81
C LEU A 257 -9.49 -5.23 13.48
N LEU A 258 -9.25 -4.45 12.43
CA LEU A 258 -9.62 -4.83 11.07
C LEU A 258 -8.72 -5.97 10.59
N VAL A 259 -9.30 -7.03 10.05
CA VAL A 259 -8.58 -8.20 9.53
C VAL A 259 -8.76 -8.27 8.02
N GLU A 260 -7.69 -7.99 7.29
CA GLU A 260 -7.62 -7.97 5.83
C GLU A 260 -6.80 -9.15 5.32
N ASP A 261 -7.11 -9.63 4.12
CA ASP A 261 -6.28 -10.63 3.44
C ASP A 261 -5.06 -9.98 2.76
N VAL A 262 -5.26 -8.88 2.06
CA VAL A 262 -4.19 -8.09 1.43
C VAL A 262 -4.42 -6.61 1.65
N VAL A 263 -3.36 -5.91 2.06
CA VAL A 263 -3.36 -4.45 2.02
C VAL A 263 -2.30 -3.98 1.03
N SER A 264 -2.74 -3.23 0.00
CA SER A 264 -1.86 -2.69 -1.06
C SER A 264 -1.77 -1.16 -1.01
N THR A 265 -2.55 -0.44 -1.81
CA THR A 265 -2.53 1.04 -1.83
C THR A 265 -3.02 1.64 -0.51
N GLY A 266 -3.83 0.90 0.26
CA GLY A 266 -4.44 1.34 1.50
C GLY A 266 -5.75 2.10 1.35
N LEU A 267 -6.25 2.29 0.13
CA LEU A 267 -7.45 3.09 -0.13
C LEU A 267 -8.71 2.51 0.56
N SER A 268 -8.96 1.22 0.40
CA SER A 268 -10.09 0.51 1.04
C SER A 268 -10.02 0.62 2.57
N LEU A 269 -8.84 0.34 3.13
CA LEU A 269 -8.62 0.37 4.56
C LEU A 269 -8.74 1.80 5.12
N ALA A 270 -8.19 2.80 4.44
CA ALA A 270 -8.33 4.20 4.83
C ALA A 270 -9.80 4.66 4.82
N TYR A 271 -10.57 4.25 3.80
CA TYR A 271 -12.00 4.49 3.73
C TYR A 271 -12.73 3.87 4.94
N LEU A 272 -12.44 2.60 5.28
CA LEU A 272 -13.04 1.90 6.42
C LEU A 272 -12.70 2.57 7.75
N VAL A 273 -11.43 2.93 7.96
CA VAL A 273 -10.97 3.64 9.15
C VAL A 273 -11.73 4.97 9.30
N ALA A 274 -11.84 5.76 8.23
CA ALA A 274 -12.59 7.00 8.26
C ALA A 274 -14.09 6.78 8.52
N TRP A 275 -14.68 5.72 7.95
CA TRP A 275 -16.08 5.36 8.14
C TRP A 275 -16.40 4.93 9.58
N LEU A 276 -15.50 4.16 10.21
CA LEU A 276 -15.59 3.72 11.60
C LEU A 276 -15.37 4.86 12.59
N ARG A 277 -14.38 5.74 12.34
CA ARG A 277 -14.15 6.93 13.18
C ARG A 277 -15.37 7.84 13.26
N ARG A 278 -16.05 8.07 12.12
CA ARG A 278 -17.31 8.83 12.09
C ARG A 278 -18.45 8.19 12.89
N ARG A 279 -18.32 6.90 13.26
CA ARG A 279 -19.27 6.13 14.07
C ARG A 279 -18.81 5.94 15.52
N GLY A 280 -17.82 6.70 15.97
CA GLY A 280 -17.40 6.72 17.37
C GLY A 280 -16.37 5.65 17.75
N VAL A 281 -15.84 4.88 16.79
CA VAL A 281 -14.70 3.99 17.06
C VAL A 281 -13.43 4.83 17.18
N ARG A 282 -12.76 4.81 18.34
CA ARG A 282 -11.57 5.65 18.56
C ARG A 282 -10.25 4.90 18.39
N ASP A 283 -10.23 3.61 18.72
CA ASP A 283 -9.04 2.76 18.58
C ASP A 283 -9.25 1.76 17.45
N ILE A 284 -8.56 1.99 16.33
CA ILE A 284 -8.66 1.18 15.12
C ILE A 284 -7.25 0.83 14.67
N THR A 285 -6.95 -0.46 14.67
CA THR A 285 -5.74 -1.04 14.09
C THR A 285 -6.11 -2.03 13.00
N ALA A 286 -5.14 -2.45 12.19
CA ALA A 286 -5.33 -3.47 11.17
C ALA A 286 -4.28 -4.59 11.27
N CYS A 287 -4.72 -5.80 10.96
CA CYS A 287 -3.93 -7.00 10.75
C CYS A 287 -4.14 -7.45 9.30
N THR A 288 -3.05 -7.67 8.56
CA THR A 288 -3.13 -8.18 7.19
C THR A 288 -2.32 -9.44 7.03
N LEU A 289 -2.81 -10.40 6.24
CA LEU A 289 -2.01 -11.57 5.88
C LEU A 289 -0.87 -11.17 4.94
N LEU A 290 -1.15 -10.39 3.90
CA LEU A 290 -0.16 -9.87 2.96
C LEU A 290 -0.12 -8.34 2.97
N ASP A 291 1.06 -7.75 3.10
CA ASP A 291 1.25 -6.30 2.95
C ASP A 291 2.12 -5.98 1.73
N ARG A 292 1.60 -5.11 0.85
CA ARG A 292 2.33 -4.58 -0.31
C ARG A 292 2.75 -3.15 -0.02
N THR A 293 3.61 -2.96 0.97
CA THR A 293 4.11 -1.65 1.42
C THR A 293 4.66 -0.79 0.27
N ALA A 294 5.31 -1.41 -0.71
CA ALA A 294 5.82 -0.74 -1.90
C ALA A 294 4.71 -0.09 -2.76
N ALA A 295 3.45 -0.52 -2.67
CA ALA A 295 2.30 0.04 -3.40
C ALA A 295 1.48 1.06 -2.58
N ARG A 296 1.73 1.21 -1.27
CA ARG A 296 1.05 2.13 -0.34
C ARG A 296 0.91 3.56 -0.86
N LEU A 297 -0.30 4.07 -1.05
CA LEU A 297 -0.55 5.46 -1.47
C LEU A 297 -0.96 6.34 -0.29
N VAL A 298 -1.62 5.75 0.70
CA VAL A 298 -2.15 6.46 1.87
C VAL A 298 -1.73 5.74 3.14
N GLU A 299 -1.45 6.50 4.20
CA GLU A 299 -1.13 5.93 5.50
C GLU A 299 -2.34 5.22 6.11
N VAL A 300 -2.09 4.05 6.69
CA VAL A 300 -3.13 3.21 7.32
C VAL A 300 -2.57 2.56 8.57
N PRO A 301 -3.40 2.24 9.58
CA PRO A 301 -2.95 1.75 10.88
C PRO A 301 -2.68 0.23 10.88
N VAL A 302 -1.90 -0.26 9.91
CA VAL A 302 -1.49 -1.68 9.86
C VAL A 302 -0.43 -1.91 10.94
N ARG A 303 -0.78 -2.71 11.95
CA ARG A 303 0.08 -3.01 13.11
C ARG A 303 0.64 -4.43 13.07
N HIS A 304 -0.11 -5.35 12.46
CA HIS A 304 0.25 -6.75 12.36
C HIS A 304 0.30 -7.17 10.89
N VAL A 305 1.44 -7.68 10.46
CA VAL A 305 1.68 -8.08 9.07
C VAL A 305 2.07 -9.55 9.05
N GLY A 306 1.33 -10.39 8.32
CA GLY A 306 1.72 -11.77 8.06
C GLY A 306 2.99 -11.82 7.23
N PHE A 307 2.93 -11.37 5.99
CA PHE A 307 4.05 -11.36 5.06
C PHE A 307 4.10 -10.06 4.29
N GLU A 308 5.27 -9.43 4.27
CA GLU A 308 5.54 -8.37 3.30
C GLU A 308 5.80 -9.01 1.94
N VAL A 309 5.05 -8.58 0.92
CA VAL A 309 5.16 -9.12 -0.43
C VAL A 309 5.41 -8.02 -1.45
N SER A 310 6.19 -8.37 -2.46
CA SER A 310 6.43 -7.50 -3.60
C SER A 310 5.23 -7.53 -4.57
N ALA A 311 5.45 -7.22 -5.84
CA ALA A 311 4.37 -7.05 -6.81
C ALA A 311 3.92 -8.33 -7.54
N ALA A 312 4.23 -9.51 -7.00
CA ALA A 312 3.74 -10.77 -7.56
C ALA A 312 2.20 -10.86 -7.46
N LEU A 313 1.59 -11.52 -8.45
CA LEU A 313 0.21 -11.98 -8.33
C LEU A 313 0.22 -13.24 -7.47
N LEU A 314 -0.53 -13.21 -6.37
CA LEU A 314 -0.59 -14.32 -5.40
C LEU A 314 -2.05 -14.75 -5.22
N ALA A 315 -2.28 -16.05 -5.07
CA ALA A 315 -3.58 -16.61 -4.72
C ALA A 315 -3.40 -17.84 -3.80
N GLY A 316 -4.50 -18.26 -3.19
CA GLY A 316 -4.53 -19.32 -2.19
C GLY A 316 -4.70 -18.81 -0.76
N PHE A 317 -5.06 -19.71 0.14
CA PHE A 317 -5.37 -19.40 1.53
C PHE A 317 -6.46 -18.32 1.70
N GLY A 318 -7.52 -18.37 0.88
CA GLY A 318 -8.61 -17.39 0.88
C GLY A 318 -8.37 -16.19 -0.04
N LEU A 319 -7.11 -15.96 -0.43
CA LEU A 319 -6.73 -14.98 -1.46
C LEU A 319 -7.12 -15.51 -2.83
N GLY A 320 -7.68 -14.66 -3.70
CA GLY A 320 -7.90 -15.06 -5.07
C GLY A 320 -8.28 -13.91 -5.98
N LEU A 321 -7.53 -13.77 -7.08
CA LEU A 321 -7.93 -12.93 -8.20
C LEU A 321 -9.26 -13.46 -8.73
N ARG A 322 -10.33 -12.65 -8.69
CA ARG A 322 -11.69 -13.10 -9.06
C ARG A 322 -12.13 -14.38 -8.31
N ARG A 323 -11.58 -14.63 -7.10
CA ARG A 323 -11.77 -15.83 -6.26
C ARG A 323 -11.18 -17.14 -6.78
N GLN A 324 -10.47 -17.13 -7.89
CA GLN A 324 -9.77 -18.32 -8.37
C GLN A 324 -8.65 -18.73 -7.41
N PHE A 325 -8.47 -20.05 -7.27
CA PHE A 325 -7.44 -20.68 -6.44
C PHE A 325 -7.51 -20.35 -4.95
N SER A 326 -8.59 -19.71 -4.47
CA SER A 326 -8.74 -19.28 -3.08
C SER A 326 -8.90 -20.44 -2.10
N GLU A 327 -9.28 -21.62 -2.59
CA GLU A 327 -9.41 -22.86 -1.86
C GLU A 327 -8.07 -23.50 -1.49
N LEU A 328 -6.98 -23.17 -2.19
CA LEU A 328 -5.67 -23.76 -1.95
C LEU A 328 -5.23 -23.54 -0.49
N PRO A 329 -4.63 -24.54 0.17
CA PRO A 329 -4.21 -24.43 1.57
C PRO A 329 -2.90 -23.65 1.75
N TYR A 330 -2.21 -23.33 0.65
CA TYR A 330 -0.97 -22.57 0.59
C TYR A 330 -1.15 -21.34 -0.30
N ILE A 331 -0.17 -20.44 -0.31
CA ILE A 331 -0.14 -19.28 -1.21
C ILE A 331 0.85 -19.57 -2.32
N ALA A 332 0.42 -19.40 -3.57
CA ALA A 332 1.24 -19.59 -4.76
C ALA A 332 1.26 -18.35 -5.64
N ALA A 333 2.31 -18.23 -6.45
CA ALA A 333 2.36 -17.24 -7.51
C ALA A 333 1.38 -17.61 -8.63
N ILE A 334 0.73 -16.62 -9.23
CA ILE A 334 -0.12 -16.80 -10.40
C ILE A 334 0.61 -16.30 -11.64
N ALA A 335 0.71 -17.18 -12.64
CA ALA A 335 1.14 -16.82 -13.98
C ALA A 335 -0.12 -16.46 -14.78
N PRO A 336 -0.31 -15.19 -15.17
CA PRO A 336 -1.46 -14.82 -15.97
C PRO A 336 -1.39 -15.53 -17.32
N ALA A 337 -2.56 -15.90 -17.84
CA ALA A 337 -2.71 -16.26 -19.24
C ALA A 337 -2.05 -15.17 -20.10
N SER A 338 -1.19 -15.56 -21.04
CA SER A 338 -0.38 -14.65 -21.84
C SER A 338 -1.10 -13.36 -22.23
N LEU A 339 -0.57 -12.19 -21.81
CA LEU A 339 -0.90 -10.92 -22.48
C LEU A 339 -0.65 -11.16 -23.98
N PRO A 340 -1.58 -10.80 -24.89
CA PRO A 340 -1.37 -10.99 -26.31
C PRO A 340 -0.01 -10.40 -26.66
N ARG A 341 0.86 -11.22 -27.27
CA ARG A 341 2.11 -10.73 -27.85
C ARG A 341 1.70 -9.58 -28.74
N SER A 342 2.04 -8.35 -28.35
CA SER A 342 1.83 -7.21 -29.23
C SER A 342 2.57 -7.53 -30.50
N SER A 343 1.82 -7.75 -31.57
CA SER A 343 2.33 -7.90 -32.92
C SER A 343 3.28 -6.74 -33.18
N VAL A 344 4.43 -7.10 -33.75
CA VAL A 344 5.58 -6.26 -34.12
C VAL A 344 5.17 -4.94 -34.75
#